data_AF-A0A925E8R1-F1
#
_entry.id   AF-A0A925E8R1-F1
#
_cell.length_a   1.000
_cell.length_b   1.000
_cell.length_c   1.000
_cell.angle_alpha   90.00
_cell.angle_beta   90.00
_cell.angle_gamma   90.00
#
_symmetry.space_group_name_H-M   'P 1'
#
loop_
_entity.id
_entity.type
_entity.pdbx_description
1 polymer ?
#
loop_
_entity_poly.entity_id
_entity_poly.type
_entity_poly.pdbx_seq_one_letter_code
_entity_poly.pdbx_strand_id
1 'polypeptide(L)'
;RPIENQVWLETDAFYRDKVAPEFRASGLDNLIRQLQTQEKITQDNKALILETHYYLTQLTRNISGQEKRSFASKYLHFHLPTLFFIYDSRAWDRLTQVNIPNRDIPKEFDQTYTKFFLGMYELQNNIEIHKGRYLTLRQIDNLLPRVPLEKS
;
A
#
# COMPACT_ATOMS: atom_id res chain seq x y z
N ARG A 1 -28.09 27.71 -2.49
CA ARG A 1 -27.09 26.63 -2.34
C ARG A 1 -26.23 26.89 -1.09
N PRO A 2 -26.71 26.57 0.12
CA PRO A 2 -25.94 26.75 1.36
C PRO A 2 -25.26 25.46 1.84
N ILE A 3 -25.82 24.30 1.49
CA ILE A 3 -25.41 22.97 1.98
C ILE A 3 -24.00 22.61 1.50
N GLU A 4 -23.65 22.95 0.26
CA GLU A 4 -22.34 22.63 -0.33
C GLU A 4 -21.19 23.33 0.41
N ASN A 5 -21.31 24.63 0.67
CA ASN A 5 -20.29 25.40 1.40
C ASN A 5 -20.10 24.91 2.85
N GLN A 6 -21.16 24.44 3.49
CA GLN A 6 -21.09 23.93 4.85
C GLN A 6 -20.34 22.59 4.93
N VAL A 7 -20.57 21.69 3.96
CA VAL A 7 -19.85 20.41 3.84
C VAL A 7 -18.35 20.62 3.60
N TRP A 8 -17.96 21.60 2.77
CA TRP A 8 -16.54 21.91 2.53
C TRP A 8 -15.83 22.42 3.78
N LEU A 9 -16.48 23.32 4.54
CA LEU A 9 -15.92 23.85 5.79
C LEU A 9 -15.77 22.77 6.87
N GLU A 10 -16.72 21.85 6.99
CA GLU A 10 -16.64 20.69 7.89
C GLU A 10 -15.53 19.71 7.47
N THR A 11 -15.34 19.50 6.17
CA THR A 11 -14.27 18.68 5.62
C THR A 11 -12.90 19.28 5.90
N ASP A 12 -12.71 20.58 5.63
CA ASP A 12 -11.46 21.29 5.89
C ASP A 12 -11.12 21.31 7.39
N ALA A 13 -12.13 21.50 8.25
CA ALA A 13 -11.94 21.43 9.69
C ALA A 13 -11.49 20.03 10.14
N PHE A 14 -12.07 18.96 9.59
CA PHE A 14 -11.63 17.60 9.89
C PHE A 14 -10.15 17.38 9.52
N TYR A 15 -9.71 17.79 8.33
CA TYR A 15 -8.31 17.62 7.94
C TYR A 15 -7.35 18.50 8.77
N ARG A 16 -7.71 19.77 8.99
CA ARG A 16 -6.89 20.73 9.73
C ARG A 16 -6.77 20.38 11.22
N ASP A 17 -7.88 20.01 11.85
CA ASP A 17 -7.99 19.93 13.31
C ASP A 17 -7.89 18.49 13.83
N LYS A 18 -8.07 17.47 12.97
CA LYS A 18 -7.91 16.05 13.33
C LYS A 18 -6.77 15.37 12.59
N VAL A 19 -6.80 15.34 11.25
CA VAL A 19 -5.83 14.55 10.48
C VAL A 19 -4.40 15.10 10.63
N ALA A 20 -4.21 16.39 10.39
CA ALA A 20 -2.87 16.97 10.38
C ALA A 20 -2.16 16.92 11.75
N PRO A 21 -2.82 17.22 12.90
CA PRO A 21 -2.21 17.05 14.21
C PRO A 21 -1.80 15.61 14.51
N GLU A 22 -2.66 14.63 14.22
CA GLU A 22 -2.42 13.21 14.48
C GLU A 22 -1.25 12.67 13.64
N PHE A 23 -1.17 13.05 12.36
CA PHE A 23 -0.04 12.70 11.52
C PHE A 23 1.27 13.31 12.04
N ARG A 24 1.26 14.59 12.43
CA ARG A 24 2.45 15.27 12.98
C ARG A 24 2.93 14.66 14.30
N ALA A 25 2.00 14.22 15.14
CA ALA A 25 2.32 13.57 16.42
C ALA A 25 2.72 12.09 16.26
N SER A 26 2.47 11.50 15.08
CA SER A 26 2.76 10.09 14.82
C SER A 26 4.25 9.82 14.59
N GLY A 27 4.63 8.55 14.73
CA GLY A 27 5.96 8.04 14.37
C GLY A 27 6.16 7.75 12.88
N LEU A 28 5.19 8.11 12.01
CA LEU A 28 5.21 7.75 10.59
C LEU A 28 6.46 8.24 9.88
N ASP A 29 6.87 9.50 10.12
CA ASP A 29 8.06 10.08 9.48
C ASP A 29 9.33 9.32 9.83
N ASN A 30 9.42 8.75 11.04
CA ASN A 30 10.55 7.96 11.45
C ASN A 30 10.62 6.63 10.67
N LEU A 31 9.49 5.96 10.48
CA LEU A 31 9.40 4.74 9.68
C LEU A 31 9.75 5.01 8.21
N ILE A 32 9.22 6.09 7.65
CA ILE A 32 9.54 6.52 6.28
C ILE A 32 11.05 6.78 6.15
N ARG A 33 11.66 7.53 7.08
CA ARG A 33 13.11 7.81 7.07
C ARG A 33 13.98 6.56 7.13
N GLN A 34 13.59 5.55 7.92
CA GLN A 34 14.33 4.29 7.97
C GLN A 34 14.32 3.55 6.62
N LEU A 35 13.24 3.69 5.86
CA LEU A 35 13.12 3.08 4.53
C LEU A 35 13.65 3.94 3.38
N GLN A 36 13.84 5.25 3.57
CA GLN A 36 14.30 6.18 2.51
C GLN A 36 15.66 5.81 1.90
N THR A 37 16.51 5.10 2.64
CA THR A 37 17.83 4.66 2.16
C THR A 37 17.76 3.36 1.35
N GLN A 38 16.60 2.73 1.28
CA GLN A 38 16.40 1.44 0.61
C GLN A 38 15.98 1.66 -0.84
N GLU A 39 16.77 1.14 -1.78
CA GLU A 39 16.49 1.32 -3.21
C GLU A 39 15.51 0.30 -3.79
N LYS A 40 15.36 -0.85 -3.13
CA LYS A 40 14.51 -1.96 -3.59
C LYS A 40 14.01 -2.81 -2.43
N ILE A 41 12.96 -3.59 -2.68
CA ILE A 41 12.49 -4.61 -1.76
C ILE A 41 13.54 -5.73 -1.66
N THR A 42 13.93 -6.11 -0.44
CA THR A 42 14.85 -7.21 -0.12
C THR A 42 14.22 -8.11 0.95
N GLN A 43 14.85 -9.22 1.33
CA GLN A 43 14.32 -10.00 2.47
C GLN A 43 14.42 -9.22 3.78
N ASP A 44 15.49 -8.45 3.95
CA ASP A 44 15.80 -7.77 5.21
C ASP A 44 14.85 -6.59 5.50
N ASN A 45 14.36 -5.91 4.45
CA ASN A 45 13.51 -4.72 4.64
C ASN A 45 11.99 -4.99 4.56
N LYS A 46 11.56 -6.20 4.18
CA LYS A 46 10.13 -6.53 4.05
C LYS A 46 9.34 -6.35 5.33
N ALA A 47 9.90 -6.76 6.46
CA ALA A 47 9.22 -6.63 7.75
C ALA A 47 8.92 -5.16 8.03
N LEU A 48 9.91 -4.29 7.86
CA LEU A 48 9.75 -2.84 8.06
C LEU A 48 8.78 -2.21 7.04
N ILE A 49 8.76 -2.68 5.79
CA ILE A 49 7.78 -2.22 4.78
C ILE A 49 6.35 -2.58 5.22
N LEU A 50 6.11 -3.82 5.64
CA LEU A 50 4.80 -4.30 6.08
C LEU A 50 4.36 -3.59 7.37
N GLU A 51 5.28 -3.41 8.32
CA GLU A 51 5.07 -2.65 9.55
C GLU A 51 4.68 -1.20 9.25
N THR A 52 5.41 -0.53 8.36
CA THR A 52 5.14 0.87 7.98
C THR A 52 3.76 1.02 7.34
N HIS A 53 3.37 0.09 6.46
CA HIS A 53 2.04 0.09 5.88
C HIS A 53 0.95 -0.13 6.93
N TYR A 54 1.15 -1.10 7.82
CA TYR A 54 0.18 -1.41 8.86
C TYR A 54 0.05 -0.25 9.86
N TYR A 55 1.16 0.38 10.25
CA TYR A 55 1.19 1.56 11.10
C TYR A 55 0.32 2.68 10.54
N LEU A 56 0.52 3.04 9.25
CA LEU A 56 -0.29 4.07 8.60
C LEU A 56 -1.77 3.67 8.49
N THR A 57 -2.05 2.38 8.26
CA THR A 57 -3.42 1.86 8.22
C THR A 57 -4.10 1.99 9.58
N GLN A 58 -3.40 1.69 10.68
CA GLN A 58 -3.93 1.86 12.04
C GLN A 58 -4.05 3.34 12.43
N LEU A 59 -3.09 4.19 12.06
CA LEU A 59 -3.18 5.64 12.26
C LEU A 59 -4.44 6.21 11.61
N THR A 60 -4.68 5.88 10.34
CA THR A 60 -5.88 6.34 9.62
C THR A 60 -7.17 5.75 10.17
N ARG A 61 -7.14 4.50 10.66
CA ARG A 61 -8.27 3.88 11.37
C ARG A 61 -8.57 4.62 12.68
N ASN A 62 -7.57 4.99 13.46
CA ASN A 62 -7.76 5.72 14.71
C ASN A 62 -8.38 7.10 14.49
N ILE A 63 -8.02 7.77 13.39
CA ILE A 63 -8.55 9.09 13.05
C ILE A 63 -9.97 9.02 12.46
N SER A 64 -10.24 8.04 11.57
CA SER A 64 -11.45 8.02 10.73
C SER A 64 -12.41 6.86 11.00
N GLY A 65 -12.03 5.91 11.85
CA GLY A 65 -12.75 4.66 12.09
C GLY A 65 -12.65 3.62 10.95
N GLN A 66 -11.95 3.94 9.86
CA GLN A 66 -11.88 3.09 8.67
C GLN A 66 -10.46 2.62 8.36
N GLU A 67 -10.33 1.36 7.96
CA GLU A 67 -9.05 0.79 7.51
C GLU A 67 -8.74 1.23 6.07
N LYS A 68 -8.09 2.38 5.93
CA LYS A 68 -7.83 3.02 4.62
C LYS A 68 -6.61 2.41 3.89
N ARG A 69 -6.59 1.09 3.67
CA ARG A 69 -5.46 0.36 3.01
C ARG A 69 -5.03 0.94 1.66
N SER A 70 -6.01 1.29 0.81
CA SER A 70 -5.69 1.89 -0.50
C SER A 70 -5.05 3.28 -0.37
N PHE A 71 -5.44 4.05 0.65
CA PHE A 71 -4.77 5.31 0.95
C PHE A 71 -3.35 5.06 1.48
N ALA A 72 -3.19 4.15 2.45
CA ALA A 72 -1.90 3.88 3.07
C ALA A 72 -0.84 3.44 2.03
N SER A 73 -1.19 2.47 1.18
CA SER A 73 -0.33 2.02 0.08
C SER A 73 0.01 3.13 -0.92
N LYS A 74 -0.97 3.97 -1.34
CA LYS A 74 -0.71 5.09 -2.26
C LYS A 74 0.15 6.16 -1.62
N TYR A 75 -0.16 6.55 -0.39
CA TYR A 75 0.61 7.53 0.37
C TYR A 75 2.07 7.09 0.45
N LEU A 76 2.32 5.84 0.85
CA LEU A 76 3.68 5.30 0.96
C LEU A 76 4.34 5.11 -0.40
N HIS A 77 3.61 4.70 -1.44
CA HIS A 77 4.14 4.63 -2.80
C HIS A 77 4.61 6.01 -3.32
N PHE A 78 3.89 7.09 -3.00
CA PHE A 78 4.33 8.43 -3.40
C PHE A 78 5.58 8.91 -2.64
N HIS A 79 5.82 8.40 -1.43
CA HIS A 79 7.05 8.70 -0.68
C HIS A 79 8.21 7.77 -1.02
N LEU A 80 7.92 6.49 -1.30
CA LEU A 80 8.86 5.39 -1.43
C LEU A 80 8.43 4.47 -2.60
N PRO A 81 8.51 4.94 -3.86
CA PRO A 81 7.90 4.28 -5.02
C PRO A 81 8.53 2.93 -5.39
N THR A 82 9.72 2.63 -4.87
CA THR A 82 10.42 1.36 -5.11
C THR A 82 10.13 0.30 -4.04
N LEU A 83 9.38 0.64 -2.99
CA LEU A 83 9.15 -0.23 -1.83
C LEU A 83 7.68 -0.59 -1.60
N PHE A 84 6.72 0.20 -2.09
CA PHE A 84 5.29 -0.03 -1.86
C PHE A 84 4.52 -0.24 -3.17
N PHE A 85 3.81 -1.35 -3.28
CA PHE A 85 2.85 -1.59 -4.34
C PHE A 85 1.56 -0.81 -4.07
N ILE A 86 0.90 -0.32 -5.11
CA ILE A 86 -0.39 0.35 -4.94
C ILE A 86 -1.48 -0.71 -4.71
N TYR A 87 -2.11 -0.66 -3.55
CA TYR A 87 -3.26 -1.50 -3.24
C TYR A 87 -4.55 -0.83 -3.72
N ASP A 88 -5.26 -1.49 -4.62
CA ASP A 88 -6.68 -1.26 -4.89
C ASP A 88 -7.40 -2.58 -5.10
N SER A 89 -8.73 -2.56 -5.02
CA SER A 89 -9.54 -3.79 -5.12
C SER A 89 -9.36 -4.51 -6.45
N ARG A 90 -9.12 -3.78 -7.55
CA ARG A 90 -8.95 -4.38 -8.89
C ARG A 90 -7.62 -5.10 -9.00
N ALA A 91 -6.55 -4.52 -8.45
CA ALA A 91 -5.25 -5.15 -8.38
C ALA A 91 -5.31 -6.42 -7.51
N TRP A 92 -6.01 -6.35 -6.37
CA TRP A 92 -6.25 -7.51 -5.51
C TRP A 92 -6.99 -8.64 -6.24
N ASP A 93 -8.14 -8.34 -6.84
CA ASP A 93 -9.00 -9.33 -7.50
C ASP A 93 -8.29 -10.05 -8.65
N ARG A 94 -7.35 -9.39 -9.32
CA ARG A 94 -6.54 -9.99 -10.39
C ARG A 94 -5.39 -10.79 -9.83
N LEU A 95 -4.74 -10.29 -8.78
CA LEU A 95 -3.64 -11.01 -8.14
C LEU A 95 -4.13 -12.34 -7.55
N THR A 96 -5.35 -12.40 -7.00
CA THR A 96 -5.94 -13.66 -6.49
C THR A 96 -6.27 -14.69 -7.58
N GLN A 97 -6.35 -14.28 -8.85
CA GLN A 97 -6.49 -15.20 -9.99
C GLN A 97 -5.15 -15.81 -10.39
N VAL A 98 -4.04 -15.18 -10.01
CA VAL A 98 -2.71 -15.78 -10.10
C VAL A 98 -2.56 -16.71 -8.89
N ASN A 99 -2.02 -17.91 -9.10
CA ASN A 99 -1.81 -18.87 -8.01
C ASN A 99 -0.70 -18.35 -7.07
N ILE A 100 -1.08 -17.56 -6.06
CA ILE A 100 -0.18 -17.13 -4.99
C ILE A 100 -0.11 -18.24 -3.95
N PRO A 101 1.08 -18.78 -3.63
CA PRO A 101 1.25 -19.74 -2.56
C PRO A 101 0.69 -19.19 -1.24
N ASN A 102 -0.03 -20.02 -0.50
CA ASN A 102 -0.43 -19.66 0.86
C ASN A 102 0.82 -19.56 1.73
N ARG A 103 0.98 -18.45 2.44
CA ARG A 103 2.12 -18.20 3.34
C ARG A 103 1.58 -17.93 4.73
N ASP A 104 2.32 -18.37 5.74
CA ASP A 104 2.04 -17.96 7.10
C ASP A 104 2.37 -16.48 7.24
N ILE A 105 1.39 -15.68 7.64
CA ILE A 105 1.51 -14.23 7.74
C ILE A 105 1.48 -13.90 9.23
N PRO A 106 2.55 -13.27 9.76
CA PRO A 106 2.58 -12.86 11.15
C PRO A 106 1.40 -11.92 11.49
N LYS A 107 0.74 -12.15 12.62
CA LYS A 107 -0.52 -11.47 13.01
C LYS A 107 -0.32 -9.99 13.33
N GLU A 108 0.90 -9.57 13.59
CA GLU A 108 1.31 -8.20 13.83
C GLU A 108 1.20 -7.30 12.60
N PHE A 109 0.99 -7.86 11.40
CA PHE A 109 0.82 -7.10 10.17
C PHE A 109 -0.62 -7.14 9.65
N ASP A 110 -0.92 -6.20 8.74
CA ASP A 110 -2.16 -6.24 7.96
C ASP A 110 -2.20 -7.51 7.10
N GLN A 111 -3.06 -8.46 7.45
CA GLN A 111 -3.13 -9.76 6.76
C GLN A 111 -3.48 -9.61 5.28
N THR A 112 -4.42 -8.72 4.96
CA THR A 112 -4.89 -8.50 3.59
C THR A 112 -3.80 -7.86 2.75
N TYR A 113 -3.20 -6.78 3.24
CA TYR A 113 -2.13 -6.12 2.50
C TYR A 113 -0.86 -6.96 2.44
N THR A 114 -0.52 -7.73 3.48
CA THR A 114 0.65 -8.61 3.45
C THR A 114 0.51 -9.70 2.40
N LYS A 115 -0.67 -10.34 2.31
CA LYS A 115 -0.94 -11.31 1.25
C LYS A 115 -0.82 -10.67 -0.14
N PHE A 116 -1.30 -9.45 -0.30
CA PHE A 116 -1.18 -8.70 -1.56
C PHE A 116 0.30 -8.42 -1.89
N PHE A 117 1.02 -7.83 -0.94
CA PHE A 117 2.41 -7.43 -1.09
C PHE A 117 3.31 -8.62 -1.46
N LEU A 118 3.16 -9.75 -0.76
CA LEU A 118 3.96 -10.95 -1.03
C LEU A 118 3.64 -11.54 -2.41
N GLY A 119 2.35 -11.55 -2.80
CA GLY A 119 1.96 -12.00 -4.14
C GLY A 119 2.50 -11.09 -5.25
N MET A 120 2.46 -9.77 -5.06
CA MET A 120 3.04 -8.81 -6.00
C MET A 120 4.55 -8.95 -6.13
N TYR A 121 5.25 -9.13 -5.00
CA TYR A 121 6.69 -9.34 -4.97
C TYR A 121 7.08 -10.65 -5.68
N GLU A 122 6.32 -11.72 -5.47
CA GLU A 122 6.54 -12.99 -6.17
C GLU A 122 6.27 -12.87 -7.67
N LEU A 123 5.20 -12.18 -8.07
CA LEU A 123 4.90 -11.90 -9.48
C LEU A 123 6.04 -11.13 -10.15
N GLN A 124 6.58 -10.10 -9.49
CA GLN A 124 7.73 -9.34 -9.97
C GLN A 124 8.94 -10.26 -10.23
N ASN A 125 9.31 -11.09 -9.25
CA ASN A 125 10.45 -11.99 -9.36
C ASN A 125 10.24 -13.03 -10.47
N ASN A 126 9.03 -13.58 -10.60
CA ASN A 126 8.71 -14.55 -11.64
C ASN A 126 8.81 -13.94 -13.04
N ILE A 127 8.37 -12.69 -13.22
CA ILE A 127 8.55 -11.98 -14.49
C ILE A 127 10.03 -11.77 -14.79
N GLU A 128 10.82 -11.35 -13.80
CA GLU A 128 12.26 -11.16 -13.97
C GLU A 128 12.97 -12.47 -14.35
N ILE A 129 12.72 -13.56 -13.61
CA ILE A 129 13.31 -14.88 -13.84
C ILE A 129 12.93 -15.44 -15.20
N HIS A 130 11.64 -15.42 -15.56
CA HIS A 130 11.15 -16.11 -16.76
C HIS A 130 11.19 -15.27 -18.04
N LYS A 131 11.23 -13.93 -17.93
CA LYS A 131 11.24 -13.02 -19.09
C LYS A 131 12.53 -12.20 -19.20
N GLY A 132 13.47 -12.35 -18.25
CA GLY A 132 14.73 -11.61 -18.24
C GLY A 132 14.55 -10.10 -18.07
N ARG A 133 13.40 -9.66 -17.55
CA ARG A 133 13.02 -8.24 -17.47
C ARG A 133 12.60 -7.88 -16.06
N TYR A 134 13.38 -7.02 -15.41
CA TYR A 134 12.95 -6.36 -14.19
C TYR A 134 11.86 -5.33 -14.52
N LEU A 135 10.74 -5.40 -13.79
CA LEU A 135 9.69 -4.39 -13.83
C LEU A 135 9.69 -3.61 -12.53
N THR A 136 9.71 -2.29 -12.62
CA THR A 136 9.51 -1.42 -11.44
C THR A 136 8.12 -1.65 -10.84
N LEU A 137 7.95 -1.37 -9.55
CA LEU A 137 6.65 -1.50 -8.86
C LEU A 137 5.56 -0.74 -9.62
N ARG A 138 5.86 0.49 -10.06
CA ARG A 138 4.95 1.31 -10.88
C ARG A 138 4.57 0.65 -12.20
N GLN A 139 5.48 -0.06 -12.86
CA GLN A 139 5.16 -0.79 -14.09
C GLN A 139 4.22 -1.96 -13.79
N ILE A 140 4.46 -2.71 -12.72
CA ILE A 140 3.61 -3.84 -12.31
C ILE A 140 2.22 -3.36 -11.90
N ASP A 141 2.15 -2.29 -11.10
CA ASP A 141 0.90 -1.65 -10.69
C ASP A 141 0.05 -1.21 -11.90
N ASN A 142 0.68 -0.83 -13.01
CA ASN A 142 -0.02 -0.47 -14.25
C ASN A 142 -0.37 -1.67 -15.14
N LEU A 143 0.37 -2.78 -15.04
CA LEU A 143 0.12 -3.98 -15.84
C LEU A 143 -1.11 -4.72 -15.33
N LEU A 144 -1.20 -4.94 -14.02
CA LEU A 144 -2.27 -5.73 -13.45
C LEU A 144 -3.66 -5.25 -13.88
N PRO A 145 -4.01 -3.95 -13.85
CA PRO A 145 -5.33 -3.46 -14.29
C PRO A 145 -5.60 -3.54 -15.81
N ARG A 146 -4.59 -3.84 -16.64
CA ARG A 146 -4.67 -3.74 -18.10
C ARG A 146 -4.64 -5.08 -18.84
N VAL A 147 -4.22 -6.17 -18.21
CA VAL A 147 -4.24 -7.50 -18.86
C VAL A 147 -5.69 -7.98 -19.06
N PRO A 148 -6.13 -8.32 -20.29
CA PRO A 148 -7.42 -8.96 -20.52
C PRO A 148 -7.47 -10.31 -19.81
N LEU A 149 -8.56 -10.60 -19.09
CA LEU A 149 -8.77 -11.92 -18.53
C LEU A 149 -9.15 -12.87 -19.68
N GLU A 150 -8.23 -13.73 -20.10
CA GLU A 150 -8.64 -14.93 -20.84
C GLU A 150 -9.44 -15.79 -19.87
N LYS A 151 -10.73 -15.97 -20.17
CA LYS A 151 -11.59 -16.87 -19.41
C LYS A 151 -11.13 -18.29 -19.71
N SER A 152 -10.53 -18.95 -18.73
CA SER A 152 -10.37 -20.41 -18.70
C SER A 152 -11.72 -21.10 -18.57
#